data_AF-A0A4R5QH64-F1
#
_entry.id   AF-A0A4R5QH64-F1
#
_cell.length_a   1.000
_cell.length_b   1.000
_cell.length_c   1.000
_cell.angle_alpha   90.00
_cell.angle_beta   90.00
_cell.angle_gamma   90.00
#
_symmetry.space_group_name_H-M   'P 1'
#
loop_
_entity.id
_entity.type
_entity.pdbx_description
1 polymer ?
#
loop_
_entity_poly.entity_id
_entity_poly.type
_entity_poly.pdbx_seq_one_letter_code
_entity_poly.pdbx_strand_id
1 'polypeptide(L)'
;MANRRGLKLDLDYAAAAQLVFDAYLDFLTTPVDPAERSDPKNFAAWNAAGRAAIAHLADIEKRAEAAGDPAQIDAVGALLAEARRSIADDPTDAKEDPDGEPGGEP
;
A
#
# COMPACT_ATOMS: atom_id res chain seq x y z
N MET A 1 -25.34 -23.52 -8.56
CA MET A 1 -24.12 -22.74 -8.23
C MET A 1 -24.03 -22.66 -6.72
N ALA A 2 -22.94 -23.16 -6.13
CA ALA A 2 -22.79 -23.21 -4.68
C ALA A 2 -22.56 -21.80 -4.14
N ASN A 3 -23.49 -21.31 -3.32
CA ASN A 3 -23.28 -20.14 -2.48
C ASN A 3 -22.06 -20.44 -1.59
N ARG A 4 -20.90 -19.90 -1.94
CA ARG A 4 -19.81 -19.68 -1.00
C ARG A 4 -20.33 -18.66 0.01
N ARG A 5 -21.09 -19.14 1.00
CA ARG A 5 -21.32 -18.42 2.25
C ARG A 5 -19.93 -18.24 2.84
N GLY A 6 -19.34 -17.08 2.56
CA GLY A 6 -18.08 -16.69 3.18
C GLY A 6 -18.24 -16.90 4.66
N LEU A 7 -17.36 -17.70 5.24
CA LEU A 7 -17.16 -17.65 6.68
C LEU A 7 -16.94 -16.17 6.99
N LYS A 8 -17.90 -15.56 7.69
CA LYS A 8 -17.68 -14.29 8.38
C LYS A 8 -16.70 -14.62 9.50
N LEU A 9 -15.43 -14.83 9.12
CA LEU A 9 -14.34 -14.54 10.01
C LEU A 9 -14.51 -13.05 10.29
N ASP A 10 -14.75 -12.73 11.55
CA ASP A 10 -14.69 -11.35 12.03
C ASP A 10 -13.25 -10.90 11.77
N LEU A 11 -13.04 -10.34 10.59
CA LEU A 11 -11.71 -10.01 10.11
C LEU A 11 -11.40 -8.65 10.70
N ASP A 12 -10.38 -8.62 11.55
CA ASP A 12 -9.91 -7.36 12.10
C ASP A 12 -9.06 -6.63 11.05
N TYR A 13 -9.73 -5.81 10.23
CA TYR A 13 -9.08 -5.03 9.18
C TYR A 13 -8.11 -3.99 9.75
N ALA A 14 -8.42 -3.43 10.93
CA ALA A 14 -7.54 -2.48 11.60
C ALA A 14 -6.26 -3.18 12.05
N ALA A 15 -6.36 -4.35 12.69
CA ALA A 15 -5.18 -5.14 13.06
C ALA A 15 -4.37 -5.61 11.83
N ALA A 16 -5.04 -6.02 10.76
CA ALA A 16 -4.37 -6.41 9.53
C ALA A 16 -3.60 -5.24 8.90
N ALA A 17 -4.20 -4.05 8.83
CA ALA A 17 -3.53 -2.85 8.34
C ALA A 17 -2.36 -2.45 9.25
N GLN A 18 -2.53 -2.53 10.57
CA GLN A 18 -1.46 -2.22 11.51
C GLN A 18 -0.24 -3.13 11.30
N LEU A 19 -0.45 -4.44 11.12
CA LEU A 19 0.65 -5.39 10.86
C LEU A 19 1.43 -5.04 9.59
N VAL A 20 0.73 -4.65 8.52
CA VAL A 20 1.38 -4.27 7.25
C VAL A 20 2.11 -2.94 7.41
N PHE A 21 1.51 -1.98 8.12
CA PHE A 21 2.12 -0.69 8.39
C PHE A 21 3.37 -0.80 9.25
N ASP A 22 3.35 -1.62 10.31
CA ASP A 22 4.50 -1.87 11.16
C ASP A 22 5.64 -2.51 10.36
N ALA A 23 5.34 -3.53 9.55
CA ALA A 23 6.34 -4.15 8.67
C ALA A 23 6.93 -3.16 7.66
N TYR A 24 6.13 -2.24 7.14
CA TYR A 24 6.58 -1.17 6.27
C TYR A 24 7.50 -0.18 6.98
N LEU A 25 7.17 0.25 8.21
CA LEU A 25 8.04 1.11 9.01
C LEU A 25 9.36 0.42 9.37
N ASP A 26 9.31 -0.86 9.74
CA ASP A 26 10.50 -1.65 10.02
C ASP A 26 11.39 -1.74 8.77
N PHE A 27 10.78 -1.97 7.61
CA PHE A 27 11.47 -1.97 6.32
C PHE A 27 12.13 -0.61 5.99
N LEU A 28 11.45 0.51 6.23
CA LEU A 28 12.02 1.85 6.02
C LEU A 28 13.18 2.17 6.96
N THR A 29 13.12 1.68 8.20
CA THR A 29 14.10 1.98 9.25
C THR A 29 15.22 0.95 9.32
N THR A 30 15.13 -0.15 8.57
CA THR A 30 16.15 -1.18 8.50
C THR A 30 17.48 -0.58 8.01
N PRO A 31 18.57 -0.67 8.79
CA PRO A 31 19.86 -0.18 8.37
C PRO A 31 20.39 -1.04 7.23
N VAL A 32 20.71 -0.40 6.11
CA VAL A 32 21.35 -1.04 4.97
C VAL A 32 22.71 -0.40 4.75
N ASP A 33 23.67 -1.23 4.34
CA ASP A 33 25.03 -0.77 4.04
C ASP A 33 24.97 0.38 3.01
N PRO A 34 25.64 1.51 3.26
CA PRO A 34 25.71 2.62 2.31
C PRO A 34 26.10 2.20 0.89
N ALA A 35 26.96 1.18 0.74
CA ALA A 35 27.36 0.63 -0.55
C ALA A 35 26.17 -0.04 -1.27
N GLU A 36 25.37 -0.82 -0.54
CA GLU A 36 24.17 -1.47 -1.08
C GLU A 36 23.06 -0.46 -1.39
N ARG A 37 22.95 0.62 -0.61
CA ARG A 37 21.97 1.70 -0.84
C ARG A 37 22.26 2.49 -2.11
N SER A 38 23.54 2.59 -2.49
CA SER A 38 23.98 3.27 -3.71
C SER A 38 23.84 2.44 -4.99
N ASP A 39 23.56 1.13 -4.88
CA ASP A 39 23.28 0.28 -6.05
C ASP A 39 21.87 0.62 -6.60
N PRO A 40 21.76 1.06 -7.87
CA PRO A 40 20.48 1.39 -8.49
C PRO A 40 19.45 0.25 -8.45
N LYS A 41 19.89 -1.02 -8.50
CA LYS A 41 18.98 -2.17 -8.44
C LYS A 41 18.37 -2.33 -7.05
N ASN A 42 19.17 -2.12 -6.01
CA ASN A 42 18.71 -2.19 -4.63
C ASN A 42 17.79 -1.01 -4.33
N PHE A 43 18.11 0.19 -4.81
CA PHE A 43 17.21 1.35 -4.70
C PHE A 43 15.85 1.08 -5.38
N ALA A 44 15.85 0.54 -6.60
CA ALA A 44 14.60 0.22 -7.31
C ALA A 44 13.79 -0.87 -6.60
N ALA A 45 14.44 -1.94 -6.13
CA ALA A 45 13.80 -2.99 -5.35
C ALA A 45 13.21 -2.45 -4.04
N TRP A 46 13.92 -1.51 -3.39
CA TRP A 46 13.45 -0.87 -2.17
C TRP A 46 12.19 -0.05 -2.38
N ASN A 47 12.20 0.79 -3.42
CA ASN A 47 11.04 1.59 -3.80
C ASN A 47 9.84 0.72 -4.19
N ALA A 48 10.08 -0.36 -4.94
CA ALA A 48 9.04 -1.32 -5.29
C ALA A 48 8.41 -1.98 -4.05
N ALA A 49 9.22 -2.38 -3.07
CA ALA A 49 8.72 -2.93 -1.80
C ALA A 49 7.89 -1.91 -1.02
N GLY A 50 8.34 -0.65 -0.95
CA GLY A 50 7.57 0.43 -0.31
C GLY A 50 6.22 0.67 -1.00
N ARG A 51 6.20 0.75 -2.33
CA ARG A 51 4.95 0.89 -3.11
C ARG A 51 4.02 -0.32 -2.93
N ALA A 52 4.57 -1.53 -2.86
CA ALA A 52 3.79 -2.75 -2.64
C ALA A 52 3.12 -2.78 -1.26
N ALA A 53 3.79 -2.29 -0.21
CA ALA A 53 3.19 -2.17 1.11
C ALA A 53 2.00 -1.19 1.12
N ILE A 54 2.12 -0.03 0.47
CA ILE A 54 1.00 0.92 0.32
C ILE A 54 -0.15 0.31 -0.48
N ALA A 55 0.14 -0.38 -1.57
CA ALA A 55 -0.89 -1.05 -2.37
C ALA A 55 -1.64 -2.09 -1.52
N HIS A 56 -0.94 -2.82 -0.64
CA HIS A 56 -1.55 -3.77 0.27
C HIS A 56 -2.46 -3.07 1.30
N LEU A 57 -2.04 -1.94 1.87
CA LEU A 57 -2.88 -1.15 2.77
C LEU A 57 -4.14 -0.64 2.08
N ALA A 58 -4.04 -0.18 0.82
CA ALA A 58 -5.18 0.25 0.03
C ALA A 58 -6.16 -0.91 -0.28
N ASP A 59 -5.65 -2.13 -0.47
CA ASP A 59 -6.51 -3.31 -0.63
C ASP A 59 -7.19 -3.73 0.68
N ILE A 60 -6.56 -3.50 1.84
CA ILE A 60 -7.21 -3.69 3.15
C ILE A 60 -8.30 -2.64 3.34
N GLU A 61 -8.06 -1.38 2.98
CA GLU A 61 -9.05 -0.29 3.04
C GLU A 61 -10.31 -0.64 2.25
N LYS A 62 -10.17 -1.05 0.98
CA LYS A 62 -11.32 -1.48 0.15
C LYS A 62 -12.11 -2.63 0.76
N ARG A 63 -11.44 -3.55 1.46
CA ARG A 63 -12.11 -4.67 2.14
C ARG A 63 -12.82 -4.21 3.41
N ALA A 64 -12.23 -3.27 4.15
CA ALA A 64 -12.84 -2.64 5.31
C ALA A 64 -14.09 -1.84 4.89
N GLU A 65 -14.04 -1.07 3.79
CA GLU A 65 -15.20 -0.37 3.24
C GLU A 65 -16.35 -1.32 2.88
N ALA A 66 -16.02 -2.52 2.38
CA ALA A 66 -17.02 -3.50 1.95
C ALA A 66 -17.67 -4.29 3.11
N ALA A 67 -16.95 -4.47 4.23
CA ALA A 67 -17.34 -5.45 5.25
C ALA A 67 -16.98 -5.10 6.70
N GLY A 68 -16.14 -4.10 6.94
CA GLY A 68 -15.75 -3.62 8.27
C GLY A 68 -16.74 -2.64 8.86
N ASP A 69 -16.56 -2.34 10.15
CA ASP A 69 -17.31 -1.29 10.83
C ASP A 69 -16.68 0.11 10.58
N PRO A 70 -17.39 1.21 10.89
CA PRO A 70 -16.85 2.56 10.69
C PRO A 70 -15.52 2.82 11.42
N ALA A 71 -15.32 2.24 12.61
CA ALA A 71 -14.09 2.45 13.37
C ALA A 71 -12.89 1.76 12.70
N GLN A 72 -13.10 0.59 12.10
CA GLN A 72 -12.09 -0.11 11.31
C GLN A 72 -11.76 0.65 10.02
N ILE A 73 -12.76 1.19 9.32
CA ILE A 73 -12.56 1.99 8.10
C ILE A 73 -11.70 3.23 8.43
N ASP A 74 -12.07 3.97 9.49
CA ASP A 74 -11.34 5.15 9.92
C ASP A 74 -9.89 4.81 10.33
N ALA A 75 -9.68 3.71 11.04
CA ALA A 75 -8.36 3.26 11.45
C ALA A 75 -7.46 2.90 10.26
N VAL A 76 -7.98 2.14 9.29
CA VAL A 76 -7.23 1.76 8.08
C VAL A 76 -6.92 2.99 7.23
N GLY A 77 -7.89 3.89 7.05
CA GLY A 77 -7.70 5.14 6.30
C GLY A 77 -6.60 6.02 6.92
N ALA A 78 -6.55 6.12 8.25
CA ALA A 78 -5.49 6.84 8.96
C ALA A 78 -4.10 6.26 8.71
N LEU A 79 -3.95 4.92 8.77
CA LEU A 79 -2.69 4.23 8.48
C LEU A 79 -2.25 4.41 7.02
N LEU A 80 -3.17 4.32 6.06
CA LEU A 80 -2.87 4.54 4.65
C LEU A 80 -2.46 5.98 4.37
N ALA A 81 -3.12 6.96 4.99
CA ALA A 81 -2.76 8.37 4.86
C ALA A 81 -1.37 8.68 5.47
N GLU A 82 -1.00 8.00 6.55
CA GLU A 82 0.36 8.07 7.11
C GLU A 82 1.39 7.44 6.17
N ALA A 83 1.14 6.24 5.67
CA ALA A 83 2.04 5.55 4.74
C ALA A 83 2.25 6.31 3.42
N ARG A 84 1.22 7.00 2.92
CA ARG A 84 1.36 7.88 1.74
C ARG A 84 2.24 9.08 2.02
N ARG A 85 2.15 9.67 3.23
CA ARG A 85 2.98 10.82 3.62
C ARG A 85 4.46 10.45 3.72
N SER A 86 4.80 9.23 4.15
CA SER A 86 6.21 8.80 4.22
C SER A 86 6.87 8.58 2.85
N ILE A 87 6.11 8.44 1.75
CA ILE A 87 6.65 8.37 0.38
C ILE A 87 6.53 9.71 -0.35
N ALA A 88 5.50 10.52 -0.07
CA ALA A 88 5.26 11.79 -0.77
C ALA A 88 6.35 12.86 -0.56
N ASP A 89 7.25 12.66 0.41
CA ASP A 89 8.50 13.45 0.52
C ASP A 89 9.53 13.13 -0.59
N ASP A 90 9.23 12.20 -1.51
CA ASP A 90 10.00 11.98 -2.75
C ASP A 90 9.39 12.79 -3.91
N PRO A 91 10.02 13.93 -4.32
CA PRO A 91 9.48 14.84 -5.34
C PRO A 91 9.41 14.24 -6.77
N THR A 92 9.74 12.96 -6.95
CA THR A 92 9.73 12.28 -8.25
C THR A 92 8.38 11.63 -8.61
N ASP A 93 7.45 11.47 -7.65
CA ASP A 93 6.17 10.74 -7.86
C ASP A 93 4.99 11.62 -8.32
N ALA A 94 5.26 12.86 -8.77
CA ALA A 94 4.23 13.80 -9.24
C ALA A 94 3.83 13.60 -10.72
N LYS A 95 4.19 12.47 -11.35
CA LYS A 95 3.87 12.21 -12.76
C LYS A 95 3.51 10.76 -13.01
N GLU A 96 2.26 10.41 -12.73
CA GLU A 96 1.51 9.43 -13.51
C GLU A 96 0.03 9.69 -13.25
N ASP A 97 -0.49 10.76 -13.87
CA ASP A 97 -1.92 10.89 -14.12
C ASP A 97 -2.21 10.44 -15.56
N PRO A 98 -3.36 9.76 -15.80
CA PRO A 98 -3.61 8.91 -16.94
C PRO A 98 -4.31 9.67 -18.07
N ASP A 99 -3.78 9.59 -19.28
CA ASP A 99 -4.49 9.97 -20.51
C ASP A 99 -3.89 9.09 -21.63
N GLY A 100 -4.60 8.11 -22.17
CA GLY A 100 -5.84 8.34 -22.91
C GLY A 100 -5.48 8.33 -24.38
N GLU A 101 -5.07 7.16 -24.90
CA GLU A 101 -4.66 6.98 -26.29
C GLU A 101 -5.88 7.14 -27.21
N PRO A 102 -5.98 8.18 -28.06
CA PRO A 102 -7.04 8.28 -29.04
C PRO A 102 -6.53 7.72 -30.37
N GLY A 103 -7.19 6.66 -30.84
CA GLY A 103 -7.39 6.35 -32.26
C GLY A 103 -6.13 6.24 -33.13
N GLY A 104 -5.61 5.03 -33.25
CA GLY A 104 -4.85 4.65 -34.44
C GLY A 104 -5.82 4.33 -35.57
N GLU A 105 -5.62 4.93 -36.74
CA GLU A 105 -5.90 4.31 -38.04
C GLU A 105 -5.01 4.95 -39.12
N PRO A 106 -4.66 4.17 -40.18
CA PRO A 106 -3.47 4.34 -41.02
C PRO A 106 -3.56 5.42 -42.11
#